data_AF-A0A4V1UUK8-F1
#
_entry.id   AF-A0A4V1UUK8-F1
#
_cell.length_a   1.000
_cell.length_b   1.000
_cell.length_c   1.000
_cell.angle_alpha   90.00
_cell.angle_beta   90.00
_cell.angle_gamma   90.00
#
_symmetry.space_group_name_H-M   'P 1'
#
loop_
_entity.id
_entity.type
_entity.pdbx_description
1 polymer ?
#
loop_
_entity_poly.entity_id
_entity_poly.type
_entity_poly.pdbx_seq_one_letter_code
_entity_poly.pdbx_strand_id
1 'polypeptide(L)'
;MPKTHLFWSCGKDGKIKQWDADSFVQIQTVPSHIGQAYCLDVSKTGYYTVSSGSDRMIRLFERTDEPIVLEDMQETRREEIEQQKLATGSEEATIPGVVASLNLPSRKTVAAEQAVELLMDSIE
;
A
#
# COMPACT_ATOMS: atom_id res chain seq x y z
N MET A 1 -18.22 8.89 12.80
CA MET A 1 -17.43 9.04 14.05
C MET A 1 -17.28 10.53 14.40
N PRO A 2 -18.31 11.17 15.00
CA PRO A 2 -18.21 12.59 15.35
C PRO A 2 -17.19 12.77 16.49
N LYS A 3 -16.31 13.78 16.37
CA LYS A 3 -15.24 14.15 17.32
C LYS A 3 -13.99 13.26 17.33
N THR A 4 -13.72 12.52 16.24
CA THR A 4 -12.43 11.85 16.07
C THR A 4 -11.65 12.47 14.92
N HIS A 5 -10.32 12.43 15.02
CA HIS A 5 -9.39 12.94 14.01
C HIS A 5 -9.10 11.86 12.94
N LEU A 6 -9.94 10.83 12.84
CA LEU A 6 -9.78 9.75 11.87
C LEU A 6 -10.64 10.02 10.64
N PHE A 7 -10.05 9.91 9.46
CA PHE A 7 -10.79 10.00 8.20
C PHE A 7 -10.40 8.89 7.24
N TRP A 8 -11.24 8.70 6.24
CA TRP A 8 -11.10 7.63 5.26
C TRP A 8 -11.17 8.21 3.86
N SER A 9 -10.46 7.58 2.92
CA SER A 9 -10.49 7.95 1.50
C SER A 9 -10.59 6.72 0.61
N CYS A 10 -11.23 6.86 -0.55
CA CYS A 10 -11.26 5.86 -1.61
C CYS A 10 -11.03 6.53 -2.98
N GLY A 11 -10.60 5.76 -3.99
CA GLY A 11 -10.35 6.33 -5.31
C GLY A 11 -10.22 5.32 -6.45
N LYS A 12 -9.55 5.75 -7.52
CA LYS A 12 -9.40 4.98 -8.76
C LYS A 12 -8.53 3.73 -8.61
N ASP A 13 -7.70 3.68 -7.58
CA ASP A 13 -6.87 2.54 -7.22
C ASP A 13 -7.67 1.39 -6.61
N GLY A 14 -8.96 1.60 -6.30
CA GLY A 14 -9.83 0.58 -5.69
C GLY A 14 -9.52 0.29 -4.24
N LYS A 15 -8.56 1.00 -3.66
CA LYS A 15 -8.14 0.83 -2.28
C LYS A 15 -8.88 1.82 -1.40
N ILE A 16 -9.10 1.41 -0.16
CA ILE A 16 -9.60 2.25 0.90
C ILE A 16 -8.44 2.55 1.83
N LYS A 17 -8.28 3.80 2.23
CA LYS A 17 -7.18 4.23 3.12
C LYS A 17 -7.75 4.89 4.35
N GLN A 18 -7.17 4.59 5.49
CA GLN A 18 -7.47 5.24 6.77
C GLN A 18 -6.31 6.14 7.16
N TRP A 19 -6.65 7.30 7.72
CA TRP A 19 -5.72 8.36 8.04
C TRP A 19 -5.99 8.92 9.42
N ASP A 20 -4.93 9.39 10.05
CA ASP A 20 -4.99 10.28 11.21
C ASP A 20 -4.80 11.74 10.75
N ALA A 21 -5.73 12.61 11.11
CA ALA A 21 -5.71 14.04 10.78
C ALA A 21 -4.82 14.85 11.72
N ASP A 22 -4.45 14.33 12.89
CA ASP A 22 -3.56 15.03 13.81
C ASP A 22 -2.10 14.90 13.37
N SER A 23 -1.69 13.68 13.03
CA SER A 23 -0.33 13.38 12.57
C SER A 23 -0.17 13.43 11.05
N PHE A 24 -1.27 13.49 10.29
CA PHE A 24 -1.29 13.37 8.83
C PHE A 24 -0.64 12.08 8.31
N VAL A 25 -0.69 11.01 9.11
CA VAL A 25 -0.11 9.70 8.76
C VAL A 25 -1.19 8.76 8.23
N GLN A 26 -0.84 8.01 7.17
CA GLN A 26 -1.66 6.93 6.67
C GLN A 26 -1.53 5.70 7.59
N ILE A 27 -2.60 5.36 8.28
CA ILE A 27 -2.67 4.25 9.24
C ILE A 27 -2.65 2.92 8.49
N GLN A 28 -3.60 2.72 7.58
CA GLN A 28 -3.75 1.46 6.86
C GLN A 28 -4.30 1.65 5.45
N THR A 29 -4.05 0.68 4.59
CA THR A 29 -4.64 0.56 3.25
C THR A 29 -5.29 -0.79 3.13
N VAL A 30 -6.58 -0.80 2.80
CA VAL A 30 -7.37 -2.01 2.62
C VAL A 30 -7.70 -2.17 1.14
N PRO A 31 -7.23 -3.23 0.47
CA PRO A 31 -7.65 -3.53 -0.90
C PRO A 31 -9.14 -3.91 -0.87
N SER A 32 -9.98 -3.07 -1.49
CA SER A 32 -11.43 -3.25 -1.43
C SER A 32 -12.00 -3.69 -2.77
N HIS A 33 -11.81 -2.94 -3.84
CA HIS A 33 -12.49 -3.16 -5.12
C HIS A 33 -11.53 -3.54 -6.24
N ILE A 34 -12.04 -4.34 -7.18
CA ILE A 34 -11.38 -4.56 -8.46
C ILE A 34 -11.77 -3.41 -9.40
N GLY A 35 -10.88 -2.44 -9.54
CA GLY A 35 -11.13 -1.18 -10.26
C GLY A 35 -11.50 -0.04 -9.30
N GLN A 36 -12.24 0.97 -9.77
CA GLN A 36 -12.42 2.21 -9.03
C GLN A 36 -13.42 2.05 -7.88
N ALA A 37 -13.10 2.60 -6.71
CA ALA A 37 -14.05 2.79 -5.63
C ALA A 37 -14.78 4.13 -5.85
N TYR A 38 -16.11 4.09 -5.90
CA TYR A 38 -16.94 5.26 -6.21
C TYR A 38 -17.48 5.94 -4.96
N CYS A 39 -17.75 5.19 -3.90
CA CYS A 39 -18.22 5.76 -2.65
C CYS A 39 -17.66 5.01 -1.43
N LEU A 40 -17.67 5.74 -0.32
CA LEU A 40 -17.22 5.30 0.98
C LEU A 40 -18.05 6.01 2.04
N ASP A 41 -18.54 5.26 3.01
CA ASP A 41 -19.26 5.80 4.17
C ASP A 41 -18.84 5.07 5.44
N VAL A 42 -18.94 5.77 6.58
CA VAL A 42 -18.48 5.27 7.88
C VAL A 42 -19.58 5.45 8.91
N SER A 43 -19.84 4.40 9.67
CA SER A 43 -20.79 4.43 10.78
C SER A 43 -20.51 5.58 11.76
N LYS A 44 -21.56 6.08 12.40
CA LYS A 44 -21.44 7.06 13.49
C LYS A 44 -20.52 6.56 14.60
N THR A 45 -20.56 5.26 14.90
CA THR A 45 -19.69 4.61 15.90
C THR A 45 -18.25 4.42 15.43
N GLY A 46 -17.99 4.48 14.12
CA GLY A 46 -16.67 4.17 13.54
C GLY A 46 -16.33 2.68 13.49
N TYR A 47 -17.28 1.81 13.86
CA TYR A 47 -17.07 0.36 13.91
C TYR A 47 -17.28 -0.32 12.54
N TYR A 48 -18.10 0.29 11.68
CA TYR A 48 -18.38 -0.21 10.35
C TYR A 48 -18.02 0.82 9.29
N THR A 49 -17.44 0.34 8.19
CA THR A 49 -17.15 1.13 6.99
C THR A 49 -17.72 0.40 5.78
N VAL A 50 -18.38 1.13 4.87
CA VAL A 50 -19.01 0.57 3.67
C VAL A 50 -18.41 1.23 2.44
N SER A 51 -18.11 0.44 1.42
CA SER A 51 -17.66 0.96 0.12
C SER A 51 -18.41 0.30 -1.04
N SER A 52 -18.50 1.02 -2.16
CA SER A 52 -18.94 0.45 -3.43
C SER A 52 -18.05 0.88 -4.59
N GLY A 53 -17.96 0.06 -5.63
CA GLY A 53 -17.03 0.28 -6.73
C GLY A 53 -17.48 -0.28 -8.08
N SER A 54 -16.59 -0.15 -9.07
CA SER A 54 -16.82 -0.56 -10.46
C SER A 54 -17.05 -2.05 -10.66
N ASP A 55 -16.63 -2.87 -9.69
CA ASP A 55 -16.84 -4.32 -9.68
C ASP A 55 -18.28 -4.73 -9.37
N ARG A 56 -19.20 -3.76 -9.22
CA ARG A 56 -20.62 -3.96 -8.91
C ARG A 56 -20.83 -4.66 -7.56
N MET A 57 -19.87 -4.52 -6.64
CA MET A 57 -19.97 -5.03 -5.29
C MET A 57 -20.07 -3.88 -4.28
N ILE A 58 -20.76 -4.17 -3.19
CA ILE A 58 -20.72 -3.38 -1.97
C ILE A 58 -19.98 -4.21 -0.94
N ARG A 59 -19.00 -3.62 -0.27
CA ARG A 59 -18.23 -4.28 0.79
C ARG A 59 -18.46 -3.58 2.11
N LEU A 60 -18.60 -4.40 3.16
CA LEU A 60 -18.71 -3.97 4.55
C LEU A 60 -17.44 -4.41 5.27
N PHE A 61 -16.82 -3.47 5.97
CA PHE A 61 -15.66 -3.70 6.81
C PHE A 61 -16.05 -3.49 8.26
N GLU A 62 -15.59 -4.39 9.11
CA GLU A 62 -15.72 -4.31 10.55
C GLU A 62 -14.37 -3.95 11.15
N ARG A 63 -14.37 -3.04 12.12
CA ARG A 63 -13.17 -2.69 12.87
C ARG A 63 -12.88 -3.78 13.90
N THR A 64 -11.68 -4.35 13.84
CA THR A 64 -11.17 -5.27 14.86
C THR A 64 -10.57 -4.51 16.05
N ASP A 65 -10.49 -5.18 17.21
CA ASP A 65 -9.85 -4.65 18.43
C ASP A 65 -8.33 -4.86 18.44
N GLU A 66 -7.78 -5.45 17.37
CA GLU A 66 -6.35 -5.69 17.24
C GLU A 66 -5.59 -4.37 17.07
N PRO A 67 -4.56 -4.11 17.90
CA PRO A 67 -3.79 -2.88 17.81
C PRO A 67 -2.94 -2.88 16.53
N ILE A 68 -3.07 -1.82 15.74
CA ILE A 68 -2.24 -1.62 14.55
C ILE A 68 -0.94 -0.92 14.97
N VAL A 69 0.20 -1.55 14.71
CA VAL A 69 1.52 -0.94 14.87
C VAL A 69 1.84 -0.13 13.61
N LEU A 70 1.94 1.19 13.76
CA LEU A 70 2.08 2.11 12.62
C LEU A 70 3.40 1.95 11.87
N GLU A 71 4.46 1.54 12.57
CA GLU A 71 5.81 1.37 12.02
C GLU A 71 5.84 0.17 11.07
N ASP A 72 5.34 -0.98 11.51
CA ASP A 72 5.18 -2.19 10.69
C ASP A 72 4.38 -1.90 9.41
N MET A 73 3.26 -1.18 9.51
CA MET A 73 2.44 -0.82 8.34
C MET A 73 3.15 0.13 7.36
N GLN A 74 4.12 0.91 7.83
CA GLN A 74 4.96 1.75 6.97
C GLN A 74 6.07 0.94 6.32
N GLU A 75 6.66 -0.01 7.05
CA GLU A 75 7.68 -0.93 6.56
C GLU A 75 7.11 -1.80 5.44
N THR A 76 5.99 -2.49 5.66
CA THR A 76 5.31 -3.28 4.61
C THR A 76 5.01 -2.44 3.37
N ARG A 77 4.57 -1.19 3.56
CA ARG A 77 4.30 -0.28 2.43
C ARG A 77 5.58 0.09 1.67
N ARG A 78 6.69 0.28 2.37
CA ARG A 78 7.99 0.58 1.76
C ARG A 78 8.47 -0.60 0.92
N GLU A 79 8.35 -1.81 1.46
CA GLU A 79 8.66 -3.06 0.76
C GLU A 79 7.79 -3.24 -0.49
N GLU A 80 6.47 -3.03 -0.38
CA GLU A 80 5.55 -3.08 -1.53
C GLU A 80 5.97 -2.12 -2.65
N ILE A 81 6.37 -0.89 -2.30
CA ILE A 81 6.84 0.11 -3.27
C ILE A 81 8.15 -0.34 -3.93
N GLU A 82 9.08 -0.90 -3.15
CA GLU A 82 10.35 -1.41 -3.65
C GLU A 82 10.14 -2.58 -4.60
N GLN A 83 9.32 -3.56 -4.22
CA GLN A 83 8.93 -4.67 -5.07
C GLN A 83 8.25 -4.19 -6.36
N GLN A 84 7.35 -3.20 -6.27
CA GLN A 84 6.68 -2.64 -7.43
C GLN A 84 7.65 -1.93 -8.39
N LYS A 85 8.63 -1.18 -7.86
CA LYS A 85 9.69 -0.53 -8.65
C LYS A 85 10.54 -1.57 -9.37
N LEU A 86 10.92 -2.63 -8.67
CA LEU A 86 11.71 -3.71 -9.22
C LEU A 86 10.95 -4.45 -10.33
N ALA A 87 9.66 -4.73 -10.12
CA ALA A 87 8.79 -5.39 -11.09
C ALA A 87 8.52 -4.54 -12.35
N THR A 88 8.35 -3.22 -12.19
CA THR A 88 8.15 -2.31 -13.33
C THR A 88 9.46 -1.99 -14.06
N GLY A 89 10.61 -2.35 -13.48
CA GLY A 89 11.93 -2.18 -14.08
C GLY A 89 12.33 -0.71 -14.28
N SER A 90 11.68 0.22 -13.58
CA SER A 90 11.80 1.67 -13.74
C SER A 90 12.85 2.30 -12.82
N GLU A 91 14.02 1.68 -12.72
CA GLU A 91 15.17 2.32 -12.07
C GLU A 91 15.88 3.23 -13.08
N GLU A 92 15.48 4.50 -13.14
CA GLU A 92 16.38 5.54 -13.65
C GLU A 92 17.47 5.77 -12.60
N ALA A 93 18.58 5.03 -12.73
CA ALA A 93 19.81 5.38 -12.05
C ALA A 93 20.34 6.70 -12.66
N THR A 94 19.87 7.85 -12.15
CA THR A 94 20.36 9.15 -12.59
C THR A 94 21.76 9.38 -12.01
N ILE A 95 22.78 9.27 -12.84
CA ILE A 95 24.13 9.73 -12.52
C ILE A 95 24.14 11.26 -12.72
N PRO A 96 24.52 12.08 -11.72
CA PRO A 96 24.64 13.52 -11.91
C PRO A 96 25.55 13.86 -13.11
N GLY A 97 24.98 14.48 -14.14
CA GLY A 97 25.69 14.85 -15.37
C GLY A 97 25.46 13.93 -16.58
N VAL A 98 24.71 12.83 -16.46
CA VAL A 98 24.38 11.93 -17.58
C VAL A 98 22.88 11.99 -17.86
N VAL A 99 22.50 12.51 -19.04
CA VAL A 99 21.10 12.68 -19.49
C VAL A 99 20.51 11.44 -20.18
N ALA A 100 21.19 10.29 -20.07
CA ALA A 100 20.78 9.06 -20.75
C ALA A 100 20.72 7.89 -19.76
N SER A 101 19.63 7.14 -19.84
CA SER A 101 19.40 5.87 -19.15
C SER A 101 20.37 4.82 -19.68
N LEU A 102 21.49 4.64 -18.97
CA LEU A 102 22.43 3.56 -19.22
C LEU A 102 21.96 2.30 -18.47
N ASN A 103 21.94 1.17 -19.14
CA ASN A 103 21.64 -0.12 -18.53
C ASN A 103 22.91 -0.61 -17.79
N LEU A 104 23.12 -0.18 -16.54
CA LEU A 104 24.30 -0.56 -15.77
C LEU A 104 24.23 -2.05 -15.35
N PRO A 105 25.35 -2.80 -15.44
CA PRO A 105 25.43 -4.20 -15.02
C PRO A 105 25.32 -4.40 -13.49
N SER A 106 25.29 -3.32 -12.69
CA SER A 106 25.00 -3.38 -11.24
C SER A 106 23.50 -3.49 -10.92
N ARG A 107 22.64 -3.59 -11.95
CA ARG A 107 21.20 -3.74 -11.78
C ARG A 107 20.90 -5.06 -11.05
N LYS A 108 20.46 -4.96 -9.80
CA LYS A 108 19.89 -6.09 -9.09
C LYS A 108 18.64 -6.54 -9.85
N THR A 109 18.58 -7.81 -10.22
CA THR A 109 17.41 -8.38 -10.90
C THR A 109 16.53 -9.06 -9.85
N VAL A 110 15.21 -9.02 -10.04
CA VAL A 110 14.22 -9.73 -9.18
C VAL A 110 14.64 -11.18 -8.94
N ALA A 111 15.12 -11.85 -9.99
CA ALA A 111 15.55 -13.24 -9.92
C ALA A 111 16.78 -13.45 -9.00
N ALA A 112 17.68 -12.47 -8.91
CA ALA A 112 18.85 -12.57 -8.05
C ALA A 112 18.48 -12.43 -6.56
N GLU A 113 17.55 -11.54 -6.22
CA GLU A 113 17.08 -11.38 -4.83
C GLU A 113 16.23 -12.58 -4.38
N GLN A 114 15.32 -13.06 -5.24
CA GLN A 114 14.56 -14.29 -4.96
C GLN A 114 15.45 -15.52 -4.78
N ALA A 115 16.53 -15.63 -5.56
CA ALA A 115 17.48 -16.71 -5.40
C ALA A 115 18.25 -16.61 -4.06
N VAL A 116 18.50 -15.41 -3.55
CA VAL A 116 19.16 -15.20 -2.25
C VAL A 116 18.22 -15.56 -1.10
N GLU A 117 16.95 -15.14 -1.14
CA GLU A 117 15.95 -15.50 -0.12
C GLU A 117 15.77 -17.03 -0.04
N LEU A 118 15.62 -17.70 -1.20
CA LEU A 118 15.52 -19.17 -1.25
C LEU A 118 16.75 -19.87 -0.67
N LEU A 119 17.94 -19.31 -0.85
CA LEU A 119 19.16 -19.85 -0.26
C LEU A 119 19.19 -19.63 1.26
N MET A 120 18.72 -18.49 1.77
CA MET A 120 18.64 -18.23 3.20
C MET A 120 17.64 -19.17 3.90
N ASP A 121 16.44 -19.33 3.32
CA ASP A 121 15.41 -20.23 3.85
C ASP A 121 15.84 -21.71 3.83
N SER A 122 16.72 -22.09 2.90
CA SER A 122 17.23 -23.47 2.82
C SER A 122 18.27 -23.84 3.88
N ILE A 123 18.74 -22.85 4.65
CA ILE A 123 19.78 -23.01 5.68
C ILE A 123 19.15 -23.08 7.09
N GLU A 124 17.88 -22.70 7.27
CA GLU A 124 17.07 -22.97 8.47
C GLU A 124 16.54 -24.42 8.53
#